data_AF-A0A087MAY7-F1
#
_entry.id   AF-A0A087MAY7-F1
#
_cell.length_a   1.000
_cell.length_b   1.000
_cell.length_c   1.000
_cell.angle_alpha   90.00
_cell.angle_beta   90.00
_cell.angle_gamma   90.00
#
_symmetry.space_group_name_H-M   'P 1'
#
loop_
_entity.id
_entity.type
_entity.pdbx_description
1 polymer ?
#
loop_
_entity_poly.entity_id
_entity_poly.type
_entity_poly.pdbx_seq_one_letter_code
_entity_poly.pdbx_strand_id
1 'polypeptide(L)'
;MHKDIKDSIKARLYDIKYTPFLASYFFFFVYFNAKLFLIFFDPELAITQKIEMMSYDIVDRYTPLYWALGYTLVFPLAQAVFYWATLQYRRLMNYIQQQIQDKTPLLQERANEILRENAELQLQLDKKIEELDTIKKRYETKEASLIKQYEDKSKELESGFEKRIAQDNEKLKSELIEAQKKVADRGGEIEQLKKQVASLEAKVNQTQKHAEATKKPKTGLEKIVNDVQNRQEDEFYKLISLLEEDEKIILKSFFETDSKMNKNQFKEMVFKNKNTKKVTSEKAIQSLVAKKIILDNFGDVGLTELGLRVVDELFREKSQ
;
A
#
# COMPACT_ATOMS: atom_id res chain seq x y z
N MET A 1 27.78 36.19 20.01
CA MET A 1 28.49 36.44 21.29
C MET A 1 28.76 35.15 22.09
N HIS A 2 27.77 34.40 22.59
CA HIS A 2 28.04 33.14 23.32
C HIS A 2 28.64 32.01 22.46
N LYS A 3 28.30 31.94 21.17
CA LYS A 3 28.90 30.97 20.23
C LYS A 3 30.36 31.29 19.93
N ASP A 4 30.68 32.56 19.70
CA ASP A 4 32.04 33.01 19.37
C ASP A 4 33.02 32.79 20.54
N ILE A 5 32.55 32.96 21.78
CA ILE A 5 33.32 32.66 22.99
C ILE A 5 33.56 31.15 23.11
N LYS A 6 32.54 30.32 22.83
CA LYS A 6 32.65 28.87 22.90
C LYS A 6 33.61 28.31 21.85
N ASP A 7 33.57 28.84 20.63
CA ASP A 7 34.45 28.40 19.53
C ASP A 7 35.89 28.89 19.72
N SER A 8 36.09 30.09 20.29
CA SER A 8 37.40 30.60 20.72
C SER A 8 38.03 29.76 21.83
N ILE A 9 37.24 29.38 22.85
CA ILE A 9 37.68 28.50 23.94
C ILE A 9 38.02 27.11 23.37
N LYS A 10 37.20 26.57 22.45
CA LYS A 10 37.44 25.28 21.82
C LYS A 10 38.69 25.28 20.93
N ALA A 11 38.94 26.34 20.18
CA ALA A 11 40.15 26.50 19.38
C ALA A 11 41.40 26.60 20.27
N ARG A 12 41.35 27.38 21.36
CA ARG A 12 42.45 27.44 22.34
C ARG A 12 42.67 26.13 23.08
N LEU A 13 41.62 25.37 23.38
CA LEU A 13 41.72 24.01 23.93
C LEU A 13 42.34 23.02 22.94
N TYR A 14 42.10 23.20 21.64
CA TYR A 14 42.76 22.42 20.59
C TYR A 14 44.26 22.73 20.49
N ASP A 15 44.66 24.00 20.59
CA ASP A 15 46.08 24.38 20.64
C ASP A 15 46.77 23.88 21.93
N ILE A 16 46.06 23.91 23.07
CA ILE A 16 46.54 23.33 24.34
C ILE A 16 46.84 21.82 24.21
N LYS A 17 46.12 21.10 23.34
CA LYS A 17 46.37 19.68 23.05
C LYS A 17 47.73 19.44 22.38
N TYR A 18 48.28 20.43 21.67
CA TYR A 18 49.59 20.35 21.02
C TYR A 18 50.75 20.80 21.92
N THR A 19 50.46 21.50 23.02
CA THR A 19 51.46 21.86 24.03
C THR A 19 51.16 21.13 25.34
N PRO A 20 51.68 19.91 25.55
CA PRO A 20 51.44 19.12 26.77
C PRO A 20 51.84 19.89 28.04
N PHE A 21 52.77 20.84 27.91
CA PHE A 21 53.17 21.77 28.95
C PHE A 21 52.08 22.74 29.38
N LEU A 22 51.42 23.39 28.42
CA LEU A 22 50.38 24.39 28.74
C LEU A 22 49.14 23.70 29.31
N ALA A 23 48.82 22.50 28.79
CA ALA A 23 47.74 21.67 29.31
C ALA A 23 48.00 21.26 30.75
N SER A 24 49.16 20.64 31.03
CA SER A 24 49.53 20.22 32.37
C SER A 24 49.62 21.41 33.33
N TYR A 25 50.19 22.53 32.88
CA TYR A 25 50.23 23.77 33.65
C TYR A 25 48.84 24.26 34.03
N PHE A 26 47.89 24.31 33.09
CA PHE A 26 46.53 24.73 33.41
C PHE A 26 45.86 23.79 34.42
N PHE A 27 46.01 22.48 34.25
CA PHE A 27 45.47 21.49 35.20
C PHE A 27 46.08 21.63 36.60
N PHE A 28 47.40 21.71 36.71
CA PHE A 28 48.07 21.90 37.99
C PHE A 28 47.78 23.28 38.58
N PHE A 29 47.63 24.31 37.75
CA PHE A 29 47.28 25.65 38.21
C PHE A 29 45.90 25.65 38.86
N VAL A 30 44.91 25.03 38.21
CA VAL A 30 43.56 24.86 38.79
C VAL A 30 43.61 24.01 40.06
N TYR A 31 44.41 22.94 40.08
CA TYR A 31 44.52 22.06 41.23
C TYR A 31 45.14 22.75 42.47
N PHE A 32 46.30 23.37 42.31
CA PHE A 32 46.99 24.06 43.42
C PHE A 32 46.32 25.36 43.82
N ASN A 33 45.58 26.01 42.92
CA ASN A 33 44.79 27.20 43.20
C ASN A 33 43.28 26.90 43.35
N ALA A 34 42.91 25.65 43.66
CA ALA A 34 41.50 25.23 43.69
C ALA A 34 40.63 26.10 44.59
N LYS A 35 41.19 26.58 45.70
CA LYS A 35 40.52 27.51 46.62
C LYS A 35 40.03 28.79 45.94
N LEU A 36 40.81 29.36 45.01
CA LEU A 36 40.39 30.55 44.24
C LEU A 36 39.19 30.25 43.36
N PHE A 37 39.21 29.11 42.68
CA PHE A 37 38.12 28.70 41.81
C PHE A 37 36.85 28.39 42.61
N LEU A 38 36.98 27.74 43.78
CA LEU A 38 35.86 27.48 44.68
C LEU A 38 35.21 28.78 45.17
N ILE A 39 36.00 29.75 45.66
CA ILE A 39 35.48 31.05 46.11
C ILE A 39 34.84 31.84 44.96
N PHE A 40 35.46 31.80 43.78
CA PHE A 40 34.96 32.55 42.62
C PHE A 40 33.61 32.00 42.12
N PHE A 41 33.50 30.67 42.02
CA PHE A 41 32.30 29.98 41.50
C PHE A 41 31.23 29.68 42.55
N ASP A 42 31.45 29.99 43.83
CA ASP A 42 30.44 29.85 44.87
C ASP A 42 29.26 30.81 44.64
N PRO A 43 28.02 30.32 44.45
CA PRO A 43 26.85 31.17 44.23
C PRO A 43 26.31 31.83 45.51
N GLU A 44 26.67 31.34 46.70
CA GLU A 44 26.10 31.80 47.98
C GLU A 44 26.85 32.99 48.58
N LEU A 45 28.10 33.24 48.15
CA LEU A 45 28.91 34.35 48.63
C LEU A 45 28.56 35.69 47.95
N ALA A 46 28.37 36.72 48.76
CA ALA A 46 28.26 38.09 48.27
C ALA A 46 29.59 38.59 47.67
N ILE A 47 29.54 39.47 46.67
CA ILE A 47 30.73 39.96 45.95
C ILE A 47 31.78 40.57 46.88
N THR A 48 31.35 41.28 47.92
CA THR A 48 32.24 41.89 48.93
C THR A 48 33.00 40.82 49.74
N GLN A 49 32.31 39.75 50.14
CA GLN A 49 32.92 38.61 50.84
C GLN A 49 33.88 37.84 49.93
N LYS A 50 33.58 37.71 48.64
CA LYS A 50 34.51 37.10 47.67
C LYS A 50 35.81 37.91 47.58
N ILE A 51 35.71 39.24 47.50
CA ILE A 51 36.88 40.12 47.43
C ILE A 51 37.71 40.04 48.72
N GLU A 52 37.06 40.02 49.89
CA GLU A 52 37.73 39.89 51.19
C GLU A 52 38.41 38.52 51.36
N MET A 53 37.77 37.44 50.90
CA MET A 53 38.37 36.11 50.93
C MET A 53 39.49 35.93 49.89
N MET A 54 39.47 36.71 48.81
CA MET A 54 40.53 36.77 47.80
C MET A 54 41.67 37.74 48.16
N SER A 55 41.51 38.62 49.17
CA SER A 55 42.53 39.61 49.54
C SER A 55 43.69 39.03 50.35
N TYR A 56 43.75 37.71 50.53
CA TYR A 56 44.88 37.02 51.15
C TYR A 56 45.75 36.33 50.08
N ASP A 57 47.03 36.67 50.14
CA ASP A 57 48.12 36.46 49.18
C ASP A 57 48.49 34.98 48.95
N ILE A 58 47.69 34.21 48.22
CA ILE A 58 48.01 32.79 47.96
C ILE A 58 47.59 32.34 46.56
N VAL A 59 47.94 33.12 45.52
CA VAL A 59 47.98 32.54 44.18
C VAL A 59 49.33 31.85 44.02
N ASP A 60 49.32 30.52 44.07
CA ASP A 60 50.52 29.73 43.83
C ASP A 60 50.82 29.67 42.34
N ARG A 61 51.84 30.43 41.93
CA ARG A 61 52.28 30.54 40.53
C ARG A 61 53.39 29.56 40.17
N TYR A 62 54.19 29.14 41.16
CA TYR A 62 55.44 28.42 40.90
C TYR A 62 55.27 26.91 41.01
N THR A 63 54.47 26.42 41.97
CA THR A 63 54.24 24.98 42.13
C THR A 63 53.58 24.35 40.90
N PRO A 64 52.54 24.96 40.28
CA PRO A 64 51.98 24.46 39.02
C PRO A 64 53.01 24.35 37.89
N LEU A 65 53.96 25.28 37.83
CA LEU A 65 54.99 25.34 36.80
C LEU A 65 55.97 24.16 36.93
N TYR A 66 56.45 23.87 38.14
CA TYR A 66 57.37 22.75 38.38
C TYR A 66 56.71 21.40 38.11
N TRP A 67 55.44 21.22 38.52
CA TRP A 67 54.69 20.00 38.24
C TRP A 67 54.38 19.83 36.76
N ALA A 68 54.07 20.92 36.04
CA ALA A 68 53.87 20.90 34.61
C ALA A 68 55.16 20.50 33.86
N LEU A 69 56.30 21.09 34.24
CA LEU A 69 57.61 20.73 33.70
C LEU A 69 57.94 19.26 33.98
N GLY A 70 57.79 18.82 35.24
CA GLY A 70 58.02 17.43 35.63
C GLY A 70 57.16 16.45 34.85
N TYR A 71 55.86 16.74 34.71
CA TYR A 71 54.95 15.92 33.91
C TYR A 71 55.39 15.87 32.44
N THR A 72 55.75 16.99 31.82
CA THR A 72 56.18 17.00 30.42
C THR A 72 57.50 16.30 30.16
N LEU A 73 58.36 16.17 31.15
CA LEU A 73 59.61 15.41 31.04
C LEU A 73 59.40 13.92 31.26
N VAL A 74 58.54 13.55 32.22
CA VAL A 74 58.25 12.15 32.55
C VAL A 74 57.30 11.49 31.54
N PHE A 75 56.34 12.25 30.99
CA PHE A 75 55.32 11.71 30.09
C PHE A 75 55.89 11.07 28.81
N PRO A 76 56.85 11.68 28.09
CA PRO A 76 57.50 11.05 26.94
C PRO A 76 58.26 9.77 27.31
N LEU A 77 58.90 9.73 28.49
CA LEU A 77 59.59 8.54 28.98
C LEU A 77 58.61 7.40 29.26
N ALA A 78 57.50 7.69 29.94
CA ALA A 78 56.44 6.72 30.18
C ALA A 78 55.83 6.21 28.86
N GLN A 79 55.61 7.10 27.90
CA GLN A 79 55.11 6.75 26.57
C GLN A 79 56.10 5.87 25.80
N ALA A 80 57.40 6.15 25.87
CA ALA A 80 58.45 5.34 25.26
C ALA A 80 58.53 3.94 25.87
N VAL A 81 58.44 3.82 27.20
CA VAL A 81 58.39 2.53 27.91
C VAL A 81 57.15 1.74 27.51
N PHE A 82 55.97 2.38 27.46
CA PHE A 82 54.74 1.73 27.03
C PHE A 82 54.82 1.25 25.58
N TYR A 83 55.33 2.09 24.68
CA TYR A 83 55.52 1.72 23.28
C TYR A 83 56.49 0.54 23.13
N TRP A 84 57.62 0.57 23.85
CA TRP A 84 58.57 -0.55 23.87
C TRP A 84 57.93 -1.85 24.36
N ALA A 85 57.15 -1.80 25.44
CA ALA A 85 56.43 -2.97 25.95
C ALA A 85 55.43 -3.53 24.92
N THR A 86 54.66 -2.66 24.26
CA THR A 86 53.73 -3.10 23.20
C THR A 86 54.45 -3.70 22.00
N LEU A 87 55.63 -3.18 21.65
CA LEU A 87 56.44 -3.72 20.57
C LEU A 87 56.96 -5.13 20.90
N GLN A 88 57.42 -5.36 22.13
CA GLN A 88 57.85 -6.70 22.57
C GLN A 88 56.70 -7.69 22.55
N TYR A 89 55.51 -7.29 23.02
CA TYR A 89 54.32 -8.14 22.97
C TYR A 89 53.95 -8.53 21.54
N ARG A 90 53.99 -7.58 20.59
CA ARG A 90 53.74 -7.86 19.17
C ARG A 90 54.76 -8.84 18.58
N ARG A 91 56.05 -8.69 18.92
CA ARG A 91 57.09 -9.63 18.47
C ARG A 91 56.84 -11.05 19.00
N LEU A 92 56.49 -11.17 20.28
CA LEU A 92 56.16 -12.45 20.89
C LEU A 92 54.93 -13.09 20.23
N MET A 93 53.88 -12.31 20.00
CA MET A 93 52.66 -12.78 19.34
C MET A 93 52.93 -13.29 17.92
N ASN A 94 53.69 -12.53 17.13
CA ASN A 94 54.07 -12.95 15.78
C ASN A 94 54.91 -14.23 15.80
N TYR A 95 55.83 -14.36 16.76
CA TYR A 95 56.63 -15.58 16.94
C TYR A 95 55.75 -16.79 17.29
N ILE A 96 54.77 -16.62 18.18
CA ILE A 96 53.82 -17.68 18.54
C ILE A 96 52.96 -18.07 17.33
N GLN A 97 52.47 -17.10 16.56
CA GLN A 97 51.70 -17.35 15.34
C GLN A 97 52.52 -18.14 14.32
N GLN A 98 53.79 -17.78 14.13
CA GLN A 98 54.69 -18.50 13.24
C GLN A 98 54.92 -19.94 13.73
N GLN A 99 55.14 -20.14 15.04
CA GLN A 99 55.26 -21.48 15.61
C GLN A 99 53.99 -22.33 15.48
N ILE A 100 52.81 -21.71 15.54
CA ILE A 100 51.55 -22.42 15.30
C ILE A 100 51.46 -22.82 13.83
N GLN A 101 51.75 -21.90 12.90
CA GLN A 101 51.77 -22.20 11.46
C GLN A 101 52.76 -23.31 11.12
N ASP A 102 53.96 -23.28 11.69
CA ASP A 102 55.03 -24.27 11.47
C ASP A 102 54.72 -25.64 12.11
N LYS A 103 53.91 -25.70 13.18
CA LYS A 103 53.51 -26.97 13.85
C LYS A 103 52.22 -27.57 13.26
N THR A 104 51.41 -26.78 12.57
CA THR A 104 50.27 -27.24 11.75
C THR A 104 50.48 -26.98 10.26
N PRO A 105 51.55 -27.50 9.61
CA PRO A 105 51.56 -27.55 8.17
C PRO A 105 50.47 -28.55 7.77
N LEU A 106 49.45 -28.11 7.03
CA LEU A 106 48.65 -29.04 6.23
C LEU A 106 49.65 -29.85 5.41
N LEU A 107 49.61 -31.20 5.52
CA LEU A 107 50.39 -32.03 4.62
C LEU A 107 50.13 -31.54 3.18
N GLN A 108 51.17 -31.37 2.38
CA GLN A 108 51.05 -30.84 1.02
C GLN A 108 50.03 -31.64 0.19
N GLU A 109 49.89 -32.93 0.48
CA GLU A 109 48.85 -33.81 -0.07
C GLU A 109 47.42 -33.31 0.26
N ARG A 110 47.12 -33.02 1.53
CA ARG A 110 45.81 -32.49 1.95
C ARG A 110 45.53 -31.09 1.39
N ALA A 111 46.55 -30.24 1.29
CA ALA A 111 46.38 -28.92 0.68
C ALA A 111 46.03 -29.05 -0.81
N ASN A 112 46.70 -29.96 -1.52
CA ASN A 112 46.42 -30.25 -2.93
C ASN A 112 45.05 -30.92 -3.12
N GLU A 113 44.62 -31.79 -2.20
CA GLU A 113 43.27 -32.36 -2.18
C GLU A 113 42.20 -31.27 -2.03
N ILE A 114 42.33 -30.38 -1.05
CA ILE A 114 41.39 -29.27 -0.85
C ILE A 114 41.33 -28.35 -2.08
N LEU A 115 42.47 -28.08 -2.72
CA LEU A 115 42.51 -27.28 -3.95
C LEU A 115 41.79 -27.98 -5.11
N ARG A 116 41.94 -29.31 -5.25
CA ARG A 116 41.23 -30.10 -6.26
C ARG A 116 39.73 -30.16 -5.98
N GLU A 117 39.33 -30.42 -4.74
CA GLU A 117 37.92 -30.43 -4.33
C GLU A 117 37.27 -29.07 -4.58
N ASN A 118 37.95 -27.96 -4.24
CA ASN A 118 37.44 -26.62 -4.52
C ASN A 118 37.29 -26.35 -6.02
N ALA A 119 38.25 -26.78 -6.85
CA ALA A 119 38.16 -26.63 -8.29
C ALA A 119 37.01 -27.46 -8.89
N GLU A 120 36.80 -28.67 -8.37
CA GLU A 120 35.68 -29.53 -8.79
C GLU A 120 34.33 -28.92 -8.37
N LEU A 121 34.23 -28.41 -7.14
CA LEU A 121 33.04 -27.73 -6.65
C LEU A 121 32.73 -26.48 -7.48
N GLN A 122 33.74 -25.71 -7.87
CA GLN A 122 33.56 -24.56 -8.77
C GLN A 122 33.01 -24.99 -10.13
N LEU A 123 33.58 -26.05 -10.73
CA LEU A 123 33.07 -26.60 -12.00
C LEU A 123 31.63 -27.11 -11.90
N GLN A 124 31.27 -27.75 -10.78
CA GLN A 124 29.88 -28.19 -10.55
C GLN A 124 28.94 -26.99 -10.39
N LEU A 125 29.38 -25.94 -9.70
CA LEU A 125 28.61 -24.71 -9.50
C LEU A 125 28.39 -23.99 -10.83
N ASP A 126 29.41 -23.85 -11.67
CA ASP A 126 29.30 -23.25 -13.00
C ASP A 126 28.35 -24.01 -13.91
N LYS A 127 28.42 -25.35 -13.92
CA LYS A 127 27.46 -26.19 -14.65
C LYS A 127 26.03 -25.99 -14.17
N LYS A 128 25.82 -25.86 -12.86
CA LYS A 128 24.49 -25.60 -12.28
C LYS A 128 23.96 -24.22 -12.65
N ILE A 129 24.83 -23.21 -12.69
CA ILE A 129 24.47 -21.87 -13.19
C ILE A 129 24.04 -21.95 -14.66
N GLU A 130 24.82 -22.64 -15.50
CA GLU A 130 24.50 -22.80 -16.92
C GLU A 130 23.16 -23.54 -17.12
N GLU A 131 22.93 -24.63 -16.38
CA GLU A 131 21.65 -25.35 -16.38
C GLU A 131 20.49 -24.42 -16.04
N LEU A 132 20.60 -23.62 -14.97
CA LEU A 132 19.58 -22.66 -14.55
C LEU A 132 19.32 -21.58 -15.61
N ASP A 133 20.36 -21.07 -16.27
CA ASP A 133 20.21 -20.09 -17.34
C ASP A 133 19.51 -20.68 -18.57
N THR A 134 19.81 -21.93 -18.94
CA THR A 134 19.07 -22.59 -20.04
C THR A 134 17.60 -22.82 -19.70
N ILE A 135 17.31 -23.13 -18.43
CA ILE A 135 15.95 -23.33 -17.94
C ILE A 135 15.21 -21.99 -17.95
N LYS A 136 15.82 -20.93 -17.43
CA LYS A 136 15.27 -19.58 -17.43
C LYS A 136 14.92 -19.10 -18.84
N LYS A 137 15.84 -19.23 -19.80
CA LYS A 137 15.58 -18.89 -21.21
C LYS A 137 14.42 -19.69 -21.80
N ARG A 138 14.30 -20.97 -21.46
CA ARG A 138 13.17 -21.82 -21.90
C ARG A 138 11.85 -21.33 -21.32
N TYR A 139 11.82 -20.95 -20.04
CA TYR A 139 10.62 -20.38 -19.42
C TYR A 139 10.24 -19.04 -20.03
N GLU A 140 11.19 -18.12 -20.21
CA GLU A 140 10.95 -16.81 -20.84
C GLU A 140 10.42 -16.97 -22.27
N THR A 141 10.99 -17.89 -23.05
CA THR A 141 10.52 -18.19 -24.42
C THR A 141 9.10 -18.75 -24.41
N LYS A 142 8.81 -19.66 -23.47
CA LYS A 142 7.48 -20.26 -23.33
C LYS A 142 6.45 -19.22 -22.90
N GLU A 143 6.80 -18.35 -21.96
CA GLU A 143 5.94 -17.26 -21.49
C GLU A 143 5.63 -16.29 -22.63
N ALA A 144 6.65 -15.84 -23.38
CA ALA A 144 6.46 -14.99 -24.55
C ALA A 144 5.56 -15.65 -25.61
N SER A 145 5.74 -16.96 -25.85
CA SER A 145 4.88 -17.71 -26.79
C SER A 145 3.43 -17.80 -26.32
N LEU A 146 3.20 -17.94 -25.02
CA LEU A 146 1.86 -17.98 -24.43
C LEU A 146 1.20 -16.62 -24.52
N ILE A 147 1.91 -15.54 -24.18
CA ILE A 147 1.41 -14.16 -24.31
C ILE A 147 0.98 -13.91 -25.74
N LYS A 148 1.81 -14.27 -26.72
CA LYS A 148 1.47 -14.13 -28.14
C LYS A 148 0.23 -14.93 -28.54
N GLN A 149 0.10 -16.17 -28.07
CA GLN A 149 -1.12 -16.97 -28.31
C GLN A 149 -2.36 -16.33 -27.70
N TYR A 150 -2.26 -15.75 -26.50
CA TYR A 150 -3.38 -15.03 -25.87
C TYR A 150 -3.75 -13.77 -26.65
N GLU A 151 -2.77 -12.99 -27.10
CA GLU A 151 -3.01 -11.81 -27.94
C GLU A 151 -3.66 -12.17 -29.28
N ASP A 152 -3.16 -13.19 -29.96
CA ASP A 152 -3.71 -13.65 -31.24
C ASP A 152 -5.15 -14.14 -31.05
N LYS A 153 -5.42 -14.91 -29.98
CA LYS A 153 -6.77 -15.38 -29.66
C LYS A 153 -7.70 -14.24 -29.25
N SER A 154 -7.20 -13.22 -28.56
CA SER A 154 -7.98 -12.02 -28.22
C SER A 154 -8.39 -11.27 -29.49
N LYS A 155 -7.46 -11.04 -30.41
CA LYS A 155 -7.72 -10.39 -31.71
C LYS A 155 -8.70 -11.19 -32.56
N GLU A 156 -8.56 -12.52 -32.59
CA GLU A 156 -9.50 -13.40 -33.27
C GLU A 156 -10.91 -13.24 -32.69
N LEU A 157 -11.03 -13.24 -31.36
CA LEU A 157 -12.31 -13.08 -30.67
C LEU A 157 -12.95 -11.71 -30.95
N GLU A 158 -12.17 -10.63 -30.85
CA GLU A 158 -12.62 -9.27 -31.18
C GLU A 158 -13.12 -9.17 -32.61
N SER A 159 -12.36 -9.68 -33.59
CA SER A 159 -12.77 -9.68 -34.99
C SER A 159 -14.04 -10.52 -35.22
N GLY A 160 -14.21 -11.60 -34.46
CA GLY A 160 -15.42 -12.42 -34.46
C GLY A 160 -16.64 -11.70 -33.91
N PHE A 161 -16.46 -10.94 -32.82
CA PHE A 161 -17.51 -10.08 -32.24
C PHE A 161 -17.90 -8.96 -33.18
N GLU A 162 -16.93 -8.25 -33.77
CA GLU A 162 -17.20 -7.17 -34.74
C GLU A 162 -18.01 -7.68 -35.94
N LYS A 163 -17.65 -8.85 -36.48
CA LYS A 163 -18.41 -9.48 -37.57
C LYS A 163 -19.86 -9.81 -37.16
N ARG A 164 -20.05 -10.38 -35.96
CA ARG A 164 -21.40 -10.69 -35.45
C ARG A 164 -22.22 -9.42 -35.23
N ILE A 165 -21.65 -8.40 -34.63
CA ILE A 165 -22.30 -7.09 -34.42
C ILE A 165 -22.70 -6.47 -35.77
N ALA A 166 -21.81 -6.53 -36.77
CA ALA A 166 -22.12 -6.02 -38.11
C ALA A 166 -23.28 -6.80 -38.77
N GLN A 167 -23.28 -8.14 -38.65
CA GLN A 167 -24.36 -8.99 -39.18
C GLN A 167 -25.69 -8.73 -38.47
N ASP A 168 -25.68 -8.66 -37.14
CA ASP A 168 -26.87 -8.39 -36.34
C ASP A 168 -27.42 -6.99 -36.64
N ASN A 169 -26.56 -5.98 -36.81
CA ASN A 169 -26.98 -4.63 -37.20
C ASN A 169 -27.62 -4.59 -38.59
N GLU A 170 -27.07 -5.28 -39.59
CA GLU A 170 -27.67 -5.37 -40.93
C GLU A 170 -29.03 -6.09 -40.88
N LYS A 171 -29.12 -7.17 -40.10
CA LYS A 171 -30.40 -7.87 -39.89
C LYS A 171 -31.43 -6.97 -39.22
N LEU A 172 -31.06 -6.26 -38.15
CA LEU A 172 -31.94 -5.33 -37.44
C LEU A 172 -32.41 -4.19 -38.34
N LYS A 173 -31.53 -3.63 -39.18
CA LYS A 173 -31.91 -2.64 -40.20
C LYS A 173 -32.94 -3.21 -41.17
N SER A 174 -32.75 -4.43 -41.65
CA SER A 174 -33.69 -5.07 -42.58
C SER A 174 -35.07 -5.30 -41.95
N GLU A 175 -35.11 -5.78 -40.70
CA GLU A 175 -36.34 -5.97 -39.93
C GLU A 175 -37.05 -4.63 -39.66
N LEU A 176 -36.29 -3.56 -39.39
CA LEU A 176 -36.82 -2.22 -39.16
C LEU A 176 -37.42 -1.62 -40.43
N ILE A 177 -36.80 -1.83 -41.60
CA ILE A 177 -37.36 -1.43 -42.90
C ILE A 177 -38.65 -2.20 -43.19
N GLU A 178 -38.70 -3.49 -42.91
CA GLU A 178 -39.91 -4.31 -43.12
C GLU A 178 -41.05 -3.88 -42.18
N ALA A 179 -40.74 -3.62 -40.91
CA ALA A 179 -41.70 -3.09 -39.94
C ALA A 179 -42.23 -1.72 -40.36
N GLN A 180 -41.37 -0.82 -40.85
CA GLN A 180 -41.81 0.48 -41.38
C GLN A 180 -42.75 0.34 -42.59
N LYS A 181 -42.47 -0.59 -43.51
CA LYS A 181 -43.39 -0.88 -44.63
C LYS A 181 -44.76 -1.36 -44.13
N LYS A 182 -44.79 -2.32 -43.20
CA LYS A 182 -46.05 -2.81 -42.60
C LYS A 182 -46.83 -1.71 -41.90
N VAL A 183 -46.15 -0.78 -41.22
CA VAL A 183 -46.78 0.39 -40.60
C VAL A 183 -47.35 1.33 -41.65
N ALA A 184 -46.63 1.58 -42.74
CA ALA A 184 -47.11 2.41 -43.85
C ALA A 184 -48.34 1.80 -44.53
N ASP A 185 -48.32 0.49 -44.80
CA ASP A 185 -49.44 -0.25 -45.40
C ASP A 185 -50.69 -0.18 -44.51
N ARG A 186 -50.54 -0.47 -43.21
CA ARG A 186 -51.61 -0.31 -42.21
C ARG A 186 -52.09 1.14 -42.09
N GLY A 187 -51.19 2.11 -42.22
CA GLY A 187 -51.53 3.53 -42.28
C GLY A 187 -52.47 3.85 -43.44
N GLY A 188 -52.19 3.30 -44.62
CA GLY A 188 -53.06 3.41 -45.80
C GLY A 188 -54.43 2.74 -45.60
N GLU A 189 -54.47 1.55 -45.00
CA GLU A 189 -55.72 0.87 -44.63
C GLU A 189 -56.55 1.69 -43.64
N ILE A 190 -55.92 2.26 -42.61
CA ILE A 190 -56.58 3.14 -41.63
C ILE A 190 -57.15 4.38 -42.33
N GLU A 191 -56.44 4.95 -43.30
CA GLU A 191 -56.93 6.11 -44.05
C GLU A 191 -58.13 5.77 -44.95
N GLN A 192 -58.13 4.58 -45.57
CA GLN A 192 -59.28 4.07 -46.32
C GLN A 192 -60.47 3.80 -45.39
N LEU A 193 -60.24 3.16 -44.25
CA LEU A 193 -61.28 2.94 -43.24
C LEU A 193 -61.83 4.25 -42.70
N LYS A 194 -60.99 5.28 -42.47
CA LYS A 194 -61.45 6.63 -42.12
C LYS A 194 -62.38 7.22 -43.19
N LYS A 195 -62.04 7.08 -44.47
CA LYS A 195 -62.91 7.53 -45.58
C LYS A 195 -64.22 6.76 -45.61
N GLN A 196 -64.20 5.45 -45.37
CA GLN A 196 -65.41 4.63 -45.28
C GLN A 196 -66.27 5.01 -44.07
N VAL A 197 -65.67 5.18 -42.89
CA VAL A 197 -66.37 5.62 -41.66
C VAL A 197 -66.98 7.00 -41.88
N ALA A 198 -66.26 7.97 -42.45
CA ALA A 198 -66.83 9.28 -42.77
C ALA A 198 -68.02 9.18 -43.75
N SER A 199 -67.94 8.28 -44.74
CA SER A 199 -69.06 8.02 -45.66
C SER A 199 -70.26 7.34 -44.98
N LEU A 200 -70.01 6.48 -44.01
CA LEU A 200 -71.03 5.80 -43.21
C LEU A 200 -71.63 6.74 -42.18
N GLU A 201 -70.85 7.60 -41.54
CA GLU A 201 -71.34 8.67 -40.65
C GLU A 201 -72.22 9.66 -41.42
N ALA A 202 -71.89 10.00 -42.67
CA ALA A 202 -72.77 10.79 -43.53
C ALA A 202 -74.09 10.06 -43.83
N LYS A 203 -74.06 8.73 -44.07
CA LYS A 203 -75.27 7.91 -44.23
C LYS A 203 -76.06 7.73 -42.94
N VAL A 204 -75.39 7.58 -41.81
CA VAL A 204 -75.97 7.44 -40.47
C VAL A 204 -76.61 8.75 -40.03
N ASN A 205 -75.99 9.90 -40.28
CA ASN A 205 -76.61 11.21 -40.05
C ASN A 205 -77.84 11.44 -40.95
N GLN A 206 -77.88 10.83 -42.14
CA GLN A 206 -79.10 10.81 -42.97
C GLN A 206 -80.18 9.86 -42.42
N THR A 207 -79.81 8.78 -41.74
CA THR A 207 -80.76 7.82 -41.11
C THR A 207 -81.16 8.23 -39.69
N GLN A 208 -80.34 8.98 -38.95
CA GLN A 208 -80.57 9.45 -37.57
C GLN A 208 -81.48 10.69 -37.49
N LYS A 209 -82.00 11.21 -38.60
CA LYS A 209 -83.22 12.04 -38.56
C LYS A 209 -84.49 11.23 -38.24
N HIS A 210 -84.39 9.90 -38.12
CA HIS A 210 -85.49 9.03 -37.68
C HIS A 210 -85.00 7.97 -36.67
N ALA A 211 -84.78 8.37 -35.41
CA ALA A 211 -85.05 7.58 -34.19
C ALA A 211 -84.16 8.05 -33.02
N GLU A 212 -84.80 8.61 -31.99
CA GLU A 212 -84.19 9.00 -30.72
C GLU A 212 -84.10 7.83 -29.71
N ALA A 213 -83.17 8.02 -28.76
CA ALA A 213 -83.10 7.48 -27.40
C ALA A 213 -82.64 6.02 -27.18
N THR A 214 -81.47 5.85 -26.53
CA THR A 214 -81.31 5.26 -25.17
C THR A 214 -79.84 5.18 -24.67
N LYS A 215 -79.69 4.88 -23.36
CA LYS A 215 -78.60 5.18 -22.39
C LYS A 215 -77.32 4.27 -22.40
N LYS A 216 -76.17 4.89 -22.02
CA LYS A 216 -74.96 4.42 -21.21
C LYS A 216 -74.17 3.17 -21.70
N PRO A 217 -72.87 2.90 -21.32
CA PRO A 217 -72.20 3.12 -20.01
C PRO A 217 -70.67 3.45 -19.99
N LYS A 218 -70.09 3.46 -18.77
CA LYS A 218 -68.65 3.61 -18.38
C LYS A 218 -67.80 2.35 -18.66
N THR A 219 -66.50 2.52 -18.93
CA THR A 219 -65.37 1.55 -18.74
C THR A 219 -64.08 2.38 -18.59
N GLY A 220 -62.99 2.03 -17.90
CA GLY A 220 -62.48 0.77 -17.39
C GLY A 220 -60.94 0.82 -17.50
N LEU A 221 -60.26 1.64 -16.68
CA LEU A 221 -58.81 1.88 -16.77
C LEU A 221 -58.04 1.71 -15.44
N GLU A 222 -58.71 1.44 -14.32
CA GLU A 222 -58.03 1.36 -13.01
C GLU A 222 -57.63 -0.07 -12.59
N LYS A 223 -57.98 -1.12 -13.35
CA LYS A 223 -57.63 -2.50 -13.01
C LYS A 223 -56.31 -3.01 -13.60
N ILE A 224 -55.77 -2.37 -14.63
CA ILE A 224 -54.56 -2.86 -15.32
C ILE A 224 -53.27 -2.29 -14.70
N VAL A 225 -53.36 -1.17 -13.97
CA VAL A 225 -52.18 -0.52 -13.36
C VAL A 225 -51.81 -1.18 -12.01
N ASN A 226 -52.80 -1.60 -11.20
CA ASN A 226 -52.53 -2.21 -9.89
C ASN A 226 -52.01 -3.66 -9.95
N ASP A 227 -52.37 -4.45 -10.97
CA ASP A 227 -51.91 -5.85 -11.07
C ASP A 227 -50.46 -5.99 -11.54
N VAL A 228 -49.88 -4.95 -12.14
CA VAL A 228 -48.48 -4.94 -12.61
C VAL A 228 -47.52 -4.48 -11.50
N GLN A 229 -47.94 -3.57 -10.63
CA GLN A 229 -47.13 -3.11 -9.48
C GLN A 229 -47.04 -4.16 -8.37
N ASN A 230 -48.15 -4.84 -8.03
CA ASN A 230 -48.14 -5.84 -6.95
C ASN A 230 -47.27 -7.06 -7.26
N ARG A 231 -47.06 -7.42 -8.54
CA ARG A 231 -46.19 -8.56 -8.91
C ARG A 231 -44.70 -8.26 -8.73
N GLN A 232 -44.26 -7.00 -8.88
CA GLN A 232 -42.85 -6.63 -8.72
C GLN A 232 -42.43 -6.52 -7.25
N GLU A 233 -43.34 -6.11 -6.37
CA GLU A 233 -43.09 -6.04 -4.92
C GLU A 233 -43.01 -7.45 -4.29
N ASP A 234 -43.86 -8.38 -4.70
CA ASP A 234 -43.82 -9.78 -4.23
C ASP A 234 -42.52 -10.51 -4.60
N GLU A 235 -41.93 -10.21 -5.76
CA GLU A 235 -40.64 -10.78 -6.18
C GLU A 235 -39.46 -10.17 -5.38
N PHE A 236 -39.56 -8.90 -4.98
CA PHE A 236 -38.56 -8.22 -4.17
C PHE A 236 -38.48 -8.78 -2.75
N TYR A 237 -39.62 -8.97 -2.07
CA TYR A 237 -39.63 -9.56 -0.71
C TYR A 237 -39.24 -11.05 -0.70
N LYS A 238 -39.53 -11.79 -1.79
CA LYS A 238 -38.99 -13.15 -1.98
C LYS A 238 -37.46 -13.15 -2.09
N LEU A 239 -36.88 -12.18 -2.80
CA LEU A 239 -35.43 -12.07 -2.93
C LEU A 239 -34.75 -11.81 -1.57
N ILE A 240 -35.34 -10.94 -0.73
CA ILE A 240 -34.83 -10.62 0.61
C ILE A 240 -34.86 -11.86 1.53
N SER A 241 -35.94 -12.65 1.49
CA SER A 241 -36.07 -13.86 2.32
C SER A 241 -35.16 -15.01 1.88
N LEU A 242 -34.67 -15.00 0.64
CA LEU A 242 -33.73 -15.97 0.06
C LEU A 242 -32.25 -15.61 0.29
N LEU A 243 -31.95 -14.55 1.05
CA LEU A 243 -30.57 -14.17 1.38
C LEU A 243 -30.02 -15.03 2.52
N GLU A 244 -28.87 -15.67 2.26
CA GLU A 244 -28.15 -16.45 3.27
C GLU A 244 -27.49 -15.51 4.30
N GLU A 245 -27.25 -15.99 5.52
CA GLU A 245 -26.66 -15.16 6.59
C GLU A 245 -25.29 -14.58 6.22
N ASP A 246 -24.47 -15.33 5.48
CA ASP A 246 -23.18 -14.86 4.98
C ASP A 246 -23.33 -13.70 3.96
N GLU A 247 -24.40 -13.70 3.16
CA GLU A 247 -24.71 -12.64 2.19
C GLU A 247 -25.15 -11.36 2.91
N LYS A 248 -25.94 -11.48 3.99
CA LYS A 248 -26.35 -10.33 4.82
C LYS A 248 -25.15 -9.69 5.52
N ILE A 249 -24.16 -10.46 5.97
CA ILE A 249 -22.93 -9.94 6.59
C ILE A 249 -22.12 -9.10 5.58
N ILE A 250 -22.04 -9.56 4.33
CA ILE A 250 -21.35 -8.83 3.26
C ILE A 250 -22.10 -7.53 2.93
N LEU A 251 -23.42 -7.60 2.82
CA LEU A 251 -24.26 -6.41 2.58
C LEU A 251 -24.17 -5.40 3.73
N LYS A 252 -24.04 -5.86 4.97
CA LYS A 252 -23.80 -4.98 6.13
C LYS A 252 -22.48 -4.22 6.02
N SER A 253 -21.44 -4.84 5.44
CA SER A 253 -20.16 -4.16 5.23
C SER A 253 -20.32 -2.99 4.24
N PHE A 254 -21.15 -3.12 3.19
CA PHE A 254 -21.51 -2.00 2.32
C PHE A 254 -22.43 -0.95 2.97
N PHE A 255 -23.13 -1.28 4.06
CA PHE A 255 -23.90 -0.30 4.82
C PHE A 255 -23.01 0.52 5.76
N GLU A 256 -22.00 -0.12 6.36
CA GLU A 256 -21.06 0.51 7.30
C GLU A 256 -19.93 1.29 6.60
N THR A 257 -19.72 1.06 5.30
CA THR A 257 -18.70 1.75 4.48
C THR A 257 -19.30 2.29 3.19
N ASP A 258 -18.61 3.25 2.56
CA ASP A 258 -19.12 3.94 1.36
C ASP A 258 -19.48 2.95 0.24
N SER A 259 -20.53 3.27 -0.53
CA SER A 259 -21.21 2.37 -1.49
C SER A 259 -20.35 1.82 -2.64
N LYS A 260 -19.13 2.34 -2.79
CA LYS A 260 -18.13 1.94 -3.78
C LYS A 260 -16.78 1.77 -3.09
N MET A 261 -16.17 0.59 -3.25
CA MET A 261 -14.90 0.30 -2.61
C MET A 261 -13.97 -0.50 -3.53
N ASN A 262 -12.66 -0.28 -3.40
CA ASN A 262 -11.65 -1.08 -4.08
C ASN A 262 -11.76 -2.54 -3.64
N LYS A 263 -11.72 -3.48 -4.60
CA LYS A 263 -11.92 -4.92 -4.40
C LYS A 263 -10.99 -5.53 -3.35
N ASN A 264 -9.75 -5.07 -3.26
CA ASN A 264 -8.79 -5.59 -2.29
C ASN A 264 -9.10 -5.08 -0.87
N GLN A 265 -9.46 -3.80 -0.75
CA GLN A 265 -9.87 -3.21 0.53
C GLN A 265 -11.19 -3.80 1.02
N PHE A 266 -12.14 -4.03 0.11
CA PHE A 266 -13.40 -4.68 0.40
C PHE A 266 -13.20 -6.12 0.91
N LYS A 267 -12.36 -6.90 0.23
CA LYS A 267 -12.01 -8.27 0.66
C LYS A 267 -11.38 -8.26 2.06
N GLU A 268 -10.39 -7.40 2.31
CA GLU A 268 -9.77 -7.29 3.63
C GLU A 268 -10.76 -6.89 4.73
N MET A 269 -11.70 -6.00 4.43
CA MET A 269 -12.69 -5.54 5.40
C MET A 269 -13.72 -6.63 5.73
N VAL A 270 -14.24 -7.34 4.71
CA VAL A 270 -15.13 -8.49 4.91
C VAL A 270 -14.44 -9.58 5.74
N PHE A 271 -13.13 -9.79 5.54
CA PHE A 271 -12.36 -10.74 6.35
C PHE A 271 -12.15 -10.27 7.80
N LYS A 272 -11.97 -8.96 8.02
CA LYS A 272 -11.80 -8.39 9.36
C LYS A 272 -13.10 -8.33 10.17
N ASN A 273 -14.26 -8.17 9.51
CA ASN A 273 -15.50 -7.78 10.19
C ASN A 273 -16.34 -8.95 10.79
N LYS A 274 -15.84 -10.20 10.77
CA LYS A 274 -16.17 -11.32 11.69
C LYS A 274 -15.89 -12.68 11.03
N ASN A 275 -14.89 -13.42 11.52
CA ASN A 275 -14.72 -14.89 11.53
C ASN A 275 -15.28 -15.78 10.37
N THR A 276 -15.54 -15.26 9.18
CA THR A 276 -15.92 -16.07 8.01
C THR A 276 -14.64 -16.57 7.33
N LYS A 277 -14.57 -17.88 7.07
CA LYS A 277 -13.44 -18.49 6.37
C LYS A 277 -13.33 -17.87 4.97
N LYS A 278 -12.11 -17.60 4.50
CA LYS A 278 -11.81 -16.97 3.20
C LYS A 278 -12.63 -17.52 2.02
N VAL A 279 -12.91 -18.82 2.04
CA VAL A 279 -13.65 -19.55 1.00
C VAL A 279 -15.16 -19.28 1.01
N THR A 280 -15.77 -19.02 2.18
CA THR A 280 -17.22 -18.77 2.27
C THR A 280 -17.58 -17.35 1.82
N SER A 281 -16.75 -16.35 2.17
CA SER A 281 -16.95 -14.96 1.74
C SER A 281 -16.86 -14.80 0.22
N GLU A 282 -15.94 -15.51 -0.45
CA GLU A 282 -15.79 -15.42 -1.91
C GLU A 282 -16.96 -16.08 -2.65
N LYS A 283 -17.48 -17.20 -2.12
CA LYS A 283 -18.71 -17.84 -2.62
C LYS A 283 -19.94 -16.94 -2.44
N ALA A 284 -20.06 -16.28 -1.30
CA ALA A 284 -21.18 -15.38 -1.02
C ALA A 284 -21.11 -14.10 -1.88
N ILE A 285 -19.91 -13.55 -2.16
CA ILE A 285 -19.74 -12.46 -3.15
C ILE A 285 -20.20 -12.91 -4.54
N GLN A 286 -19.80 -14.11 -4.99
CA GLN A 286 -20.23 -14.64 -6.29
C GLN A 286 -21.75 -14.85 -6.36
N SER A 287 -22.36 -15.32 -5.27
CA SER A 287 -23.81 -15.47 -5.17
C SER A 287 -24.53 -14.11 -5.27
N LEU A 288 -24.04 -13.08 -4.58
CA LEU A 288 -24.59 -11.73 -4.64
C LEU A 288 -24.43 -11.07 -6.02
N VAL A 289 -23.34 -11.37 -6.74
CA VAL A 289 -23.16 -10.97 -8.14
C VAL A 289 -24.17 -11.70 -9.05
N ALA A 290 -24.37 -13.00 -8.86
CA ALA A 290 -25.37 -13.77 -9.62
C ALA A 290 -26.81 -13.28 -9.38
N LYS A 291 -27.12 -12.85 -8.15
CA LYS A 291 -28.39 -12.23 -7.75
C LYS A 291 -28.53 -10.77 -8.24
N LYS A 292 -27.53 -10.23 -8.95
CA LYS A 292 -27.46 -8.84 -9.43
C LYS A 292 -27.57 -7.79 -8.32
N ILE A 293 -27.14 -8.12 -7.11
CA ILE A 293 -27.13 -7.22 -5.95
C ILE A 293 -25.84 -6.39 -5.95
N ILE A 294 -24.72 -7.02 -6.27
CA ILE A 294 -23.38 -6.42 -6.34
C ILE A 294 -22.88 -6.39 -7.79
N LEU A 295 -22.17 -5.33 -8.16
CA LEU A 295 -21.35 -5.23 -9.37
C LEU A 295 -19.88 -5.47 -9.02
N ASP A 296 -19.24 -6.37 -9.76
CA ASP A 296 -17.79 -6.62 -9.73
C ASP A 296 -17.19 -6.15 -11.06
N ASN A 297 -16.68 -4.92 -11.09
CA ASN A 297 -16.06 -4.33 -12.27
C ASN A 297 -14.55 -4.25 -12.04
N PHE A 298 -13.76 -5.05 -12.79
CA PHE A 298 -12.28 -5.08 -12.82
C PHE A 298 -11.54 -4.11 -11.88
N GLY A 299 -11.57 -4.39 -10.57
CA GLY A 299 -10.85 -3.62 -9.55
C GLY A 299 -11.73 -2.99 -8.45
N ASP A 300 -13.02 -2.76 -8.73
CA ASP A 300 -13.98 -2.12 -7.84
C ASP A 300 -15.23 -3.00 -7.63
N VAL A 301 -15.73 -2.98 -6.39
CA VAL A 301 -16.97 -3.66 -6.02
C VAL A 301 -17.94 -2.61 -5.49
N GLY A 302 -19.17 -2.60 -6.00
CA GLY A 302 -20.19 -1.64 -5.60
C GLY A 302 -21.60 -2.24 -5.62
N LEU A 303 -22.52 -1.61 -4.91
CA LEU A 303 -23.93 -1.99 -4.92
C LEU A 303 -24.61 -1.54 -6.23
N THR A 304 -25.50 -2.37 -6.75
CA THR A 304 -26.44 -1.98 -7.81
C THR A 304 -27.59 -1.14 -7.23
N GLU A 305 -28.43 -0.54 -8.07
CA GLU A 305 -29.68 0.11 -7.62
C GLU A 305 -30.61 -0.86 -6.87
N LEU A 306 -30.60 -2.14 -7.24
CA LEU A 306 -31.33 -3.19 -6.52
C LEU A 306 -30.66 -3.51 -5.19
N GLY A 307 -29.33 -3.59 -5.16
CA GLY A 307 -28.57 -3.83 -3.94
C GLY A 307 -28.68 -2.70 -2.91
N LEU A 308 -28.76 -1.45 -3.35
CA LEU A 308 -29.03 -0.30 -2.48
C LEU A 308 -30.42 -0.42 -1.82
N ARG A 309 -31.46 -0.75 -2.59
CA ARG A 309 -32.81 -0.98 -2.03
C ARG A 309 -32.84 -2.16 -1.04
N VAL A 310 -32.13 -3.24 -1.34
CA VAL A 310 -32.04 -4.42 -0.46
C VAL A 310 -31.32 -4.08 0.84
N VAL A 311 -30.22 -3.32 0.78
CA VAL A 311 -29.47 -2.86 1.95
C VAL A 311 -30.31 -1.90 2.81
N ASP A 312 -30.99 -0.96 2.17
CA ASP A 312 -31.87 -0.02 2.87
C ASP A 312 -33.00 -0.76 3.60
N GLU A 313 -33.64 -1.74 2.96
CA GLU A 313 -34.74 -2.51 3.57
C GLU A 313 -34.25 -3.46 4.69
N LEU A 314 -33.06 -4.07 4.54
CA LEU A 314 -32.50 -4.99 5.54
C LEU A 314 -32.01 -4.30 6.82
N PHE A 315 -31.53 -3.06 6.71
CA PHE A 315 -30.83 -2.39 7.81
C PHE A 315 -31.50 -1.10 8.31
N ARG A 316 -32.58 -0.61 7.68
CA ARG A 316 -33.35 0.55 8.15
C ARG A 316 -33.88 0.43 9.58
N GLU A 317 -34.20 -0.77 10.04
CA GLU A 317 -34.83 -0.97 11.36
C GLU A 317 -33.85 -1.03 12.54
N LYS A 318 -32.53 -0.88 12.33
CA LYS A 318 -31.53 -0.96 13.41
C LYS A 318 -30.86 0.37 13.79
N SER A 319 -31.37 1.51 13.32
CA SER A 319 -30.94 2.86 13.73
C SER A 319 -31.99 3.60 14.57
N GLN A 320 -32.50 2.95 15.61
CA GLN A 320 -33.14 3.60 16.76
C GLN A 320 -32.50 3.13 18.07
#